data_AF-A0ABD5W335-F1
#
_entry.id   AF-A0ABD5W335-F1
#
_cell.length_a   1.000
_cell.length_b   1.000
_cell.length_c   1.000
_cell.angle_alpha   90.00
_cell.angle_beta   90.00
_cell.angle_gamma   90.00
#
_symmetry.space_group_name_H-M   'P 1'
#
loop_
_entity.id
_entity.type
_entity.pdbx_description
1 polymer ?
#
loop_
_entity_poly.entity_id
_entity_poly.type
_entity_poly.pdbx_seq_one_letter_code
_entity_poly.pdbx_strand_id
1 'polypeptide(L)'
;MYKHIALLVRQEGMSHEEFVDYWQNNHTPIAKDIEGVVRYQQVLPTEPEHAEFDGIAELYFETLDDLHEALGSPGSRDYDPTKEVAAEAREDVNNFLAIEERPRFIGEEKVWKEEADSTDGLYKHSAFLVRKEGMSHEEFREYWESNHSPLAKDIEGVVRYHTVYPTDPENAEFDGVAELYFETLEDLHEALGSEGSRDYDPSKEVAAEAREDVNNFLAVEERPRLIGQEQVVKSEE
;
A
#
# COMPACT_ATOMS: atom_id res chain seq x y z
N MET A 1 1.75 5.64 -12.94
CA MET A 1 0.44 4.95 -12.93
C MET A 1 -0.38 5.46 -11.76
N TYR A 2 -1.69 5.22 -11.79
CA TYR A 2 -2.57 5.49 -10.66
C TYR A 2 -2.93 4.19 -9.95
N LYS A 3 -3.15 4.28 -8.64
CA LYS A 3 -3.32 3.14 -7.76
C LYS A 3 -4.58 3.32 -6.91
N HIS A 4 -5.39 2.28 -6.79
CA HIS A 4 -6.36 2.09 -5.72
C HIS A 4 -5.78 1.08 -4.75
N ILE A 5 -5.58 1.50 -3.50
CA ILE A 5 -5.03 0.69 -2.42
C ILE A 5 -6.15 0.47 -1.40
N ALA A 6 -6.56 -0.78 -1.20
CA ALA A 6 -7.54 -1.16 -0.18
C ALA A 6 -6.83 -1.90 0.96
N LEU A 7 -6.96 -1.39 2.18
CA LEU A 7 -6.44 -2.00 3.39
C LEU A 7 -7.52 -2.90 3.97
N LEU A 8 -7.30 -4.21 3.90
CA LEU A 8 -8.34 -5.20 4.13
C LEU A 8 -8.37 -5.59 5.61
N VAL A 9 -9.57 -5.57 6.19
CA VAL A 9 -9.85 -6.09 7.52
C VAL A 9 -10.91 -7.17 7.38
N ARG A 10 -10.62 -8.37 7.88
CA ARG A 10 -11.53 -9.53 7.83
C ARG A 10 -12.71 -9.34 8.78
N GLN A 11 -13.83 -10.00 8.49
CA GLN A 11 -15.00 -9.96 9.37
C GLN A 11 -14.73 -10.58 10.75
N GLU A 12 -15.45 -10.07 11.76
CA GLU A 12 -15.41 -10.64 13.10
C GLU A 12 -15.78 -12.13 13.07
N GLY A 13 -14.93 -12.96 13.70
CA GLY A 13 -15.12 -14.40 13.78
C GLY A 13 -14.56 -15.21 12.61
N MET A 14 -14.07 -14.56 11.55
CA MET A 14 -13.33 -15.21 10.46
C MET A 14 -11.84 -15.37 10.85
N SER A 15 -11.26 -16.55 10.62
CA SER A 15 -9.81 -16.73 10.77
C SER A 15 -9.04 -16.09 9.61
N HIS A 16 -7.74 -15.81 9.80
CA HIS A 16 -6.92 -15.28 8.70
C HIS A 16 -6.86 -16.24 7.51
N GLU A 17 -6.74 -17.55 7.77
CA GLU A 17 -6.72 -18.57 6.71
C GLU A 17 -8.02 -18.58 5.88
N GLU A 18 -9.18 -18.52 6.54
CA GLU A 18 -10.48 -18.42 5.85
C GLU A 18 -10.60 -17.12 5.04
N PHE A 19 -10.09 -16.00 5.58
CA PHE A 19 -10.06 -14.72 4.87
C PHE A 19 -9.20 -14.80 3.61
N VAL A 20 -7.99 -15.33 3.71
CA VAL A 20 -7.07 -15.45 2.56
C VAL A 20 -7.65 -16.41 1.52
N ASP A 21 -8.16 -17.57 1.93
CA ASP A 21 -8.82 -18.52 1.02
C ASP A 21 -9.98 -17.87 0.28
N TYR A 22 -10.86 -17.17 1.01
CA TYR A 22 -11.99 -16.50 0.39
C TYR A 22 -11.54 -15.42 -0.60
N TRP A 23 -10.64 -14.55 -0.15
CA TRP A 23 -10.12 -13.44 -0.95
C TRP A 23 -9.47 -13.96 -2.23
N GLN A 24 -8.60 -14.97 -2.15
CA GLN A 24 -7.85 -15.47 -3.30
C GLN A 24 -8.65 -16.34 -4.25
N ASN A 25 -9.55 -17.19 -3.73
CA ASN A 25 -10.28 -18.16 -4.55
C ASN A 25 -11.66 -17.68 -5.04
N ASN A 26 -12.23 -16.64 -4.43
CA ASN A 26 -13.56 -16.13 -4.77
C ASN A 26 -13.50 -14.68 -5.26
N HIS A 27 -12.98 -13.78 -4.44
CA HIS A 27 -13.00 -12.34 -4.75
C HIS A 27 -12.01 -11.94 -5.85
N THR A 28 -10.78 -12.48 -5.77
CA THR A 28 -9.68 -12.14 -6.67
C THR A 28 -9.97 -12.44 -8.14
N PRO A 29 -10.60 -13.58 -8.50
CA PRO A 29 -11.07 -13.84 -9.86
C PRO A 29 -12.00 -12.76 -10.42
N ILE A 30 -12.81 -12.11 -9.58
CA ILE A 30 -13.73 -11.03 -9.99
C ILE A 30 -12.96 -9.71 -10.10
N ALA A 31 -12.22 -9.34 -9.04
CA ALA A 31 -11.57 -8.04 -8.93
C ALA A 31 -10.50 -7.80 -10.01
N LYS A 32 -9.78 -8.83 -10.46
CA LYS A 32 -8.76 -8.70 -11.51
C LYS A 32 -9.34 -8.30 -12.89
N ASP A 33 -10.62 -8.56 -13.10
CA ASP A 33 -11.33 -8.34 -14.36
C ASP A 33 -12.18 -7.05 -14.31
N ILE A 34 -12.06 -6.25 -13.25
CA ILE A 34 -12.63 -4.89 -13.20
C ILE A 34 -12.06 -4.08 -14.37
N GLU A 35 -12.96 -3.43 -15.12
CA GLU A 35 -12.62 -2.60 -16.27
C GLU A 35 -11.61 -1.50 -15.89
N GLY A 36 -10.58 -1.31 -16.72
CA GLY A 36 -9.52 -0.31 -16.50
C GLY A 36 -8.36 -0.80 -15.62
N VAL A 37 -8.53 -1.89 -14.86
CA VAL A 37 -7.43 -2.47 -14.07
C VAL A 37 -6.38 -3.09 -15.00
N VAL A 38 -5.17 -2.55 -15.02
CA VAL A 38 -4.06 -3.07 -15.84
C VAL A 38 -3.09 -3.94 -15.06
N ARG A 39 -2.98 -3.73 -13.74
CA ARG A 39 -2.21 -4.58 -12.83
C ARG A 39 -2.95 -4.75 -11.51
N TYR A 40 -2.85 -5.94 -10.92
CA TYR A 40 -3.39 -6.23 -9.59
C TYR A 40 -2.37 -7.04 -8.80
N GLN A 41 -2.04 -6.57 -7.61
CA GLN A 41 -1.19 -7.27 -6.66
C GLN A 41 -1.80 -7.27 -5.26
N GLN A 42 -1.39 -8.26 -4.49
CA GLN A 42 -1.83 -8.49 -3.12
C GLN A 42 -0.62 -8.51 -2.20
N VAL A 43 -0.77 -7.96 -0.99
CA VAL A 43 0.25 -8.07 0.04
C VAL A 43 -0.35 -8.82 1.22
N LEU A 44 0.22 -9.97 1.55
CA LEU A 44 -0.16 -10.74 2.74
C LEU A 44 0.84 -10.48 3.87
N PRO A 45 0.37 -10.16 5.10
CA PRO A 45 1.27 -9.91 6.20
C PRO A 45 2.10 -11.15 6.55
N THR A 46 3.37 -10.95 6.89
CA THR A 46 4.25 -12.05 7.35
C THR A 46 3.84 -12.57 8.73
N GLU A 47 3.25 -11.70 9.56
CA GLU A 47 2.73 -12.00 10.88
C GLU A 47 1.29 -11.47 11.03
N PRO A 48 0.28 -12.19 10.52
CA PRO A 48 -1.11 -11.70 10.47
C PRO A 48 -1.69 -11.34 11.84
N GLU A 49 -1.36 -12.07 12.90
CA GLU A 49 -1.87 -11.82 14.25
C GLU A 49 -1.33 -10.52 14.88
N HIS A 50 -0.26 -9.95 14.32
CA HIS A 50 0.31 -8.69 14.77
C HIS A 50 0.07 -7.56 13.76
N ALA A 51 -0.41 -7.85 12.56
CA ALA A 51 -0.61 -6.87 11.49
C ALA A 51 -1.80 -5.95 11.77
N GLU A 52 -1.74 -4.71 11.29
CA GLU A 52 -2.86 -3.76 11.39
C GLU A 52 -3.98 -4.05 10.39
N PHE A 53 -3.64 -4.76 9.31
CA PHE A 53 -4.55 -5.18 8.26
C PHE A 53 -4.28 -6.64 7.90
N ASP A 54 -5.32 -7.35 7.50
CA ASP A 54 -5.25 -8.75 7.09
C ASP A 54 -4.62 -8.94 5.71
N GLY A 55 -4.61 -7.88 4.90
CA GLY A 55 -3.94 -7.82 3.61
C GLY A 55 -4.10 -6.45 2.94
N ILE A 56 -3.39 -6.24 1.83
CA ILE A 56 -3.51 -5.05 1.00
C ILE A 56 -3.83 -5.48 -0.43
N ALA A 57 -4.91 -4.93 -1.01
CA ALA A 57 -5.20 -5.06 -2.44
C ALA A 57 -4.75 -3.78 -3.16
N GLU A 58 -3.93 -3.92 -4.20
CA GLU A 58 -3.40 -2.79 -4.98
C GLU A 58 -3.73 -2.98 -6.46
N LEU A 59 -4.65 -2.16 -6.96
CA LEU A 59 -5.11 -2.18 -8.34
C LEU A 59 -4.60 -0.95 -9.07
N TYR A 60 -4.04 -1.15 -10.25
CA TYR A 60 -3.39 -0.11 -11.04
C TYR A 60 -4.19 0.23 -12.29
N PHE A 61 -4.10 1.51 -12.65
CA PHE A 61 -4.76 2.11 -13.79
C PHE A 61 -3.74 2.96 -14.55
N GLU A 62 -3.82 2.96 -15.89
CA GLU A 62 -2.90 3.74 -16.73
C GLU A 62 -3.08 5.23 -16.49
N THR A 63 -4.33 5.70 -16.46
CA THR A 63 -4.69 7.09 -16.27
C THR A 63 -5.61 7.31 -15.07
N LEU A 64 -5.68 8.57 -14.61
CA LEU A 64 -6.61 8.96 -13.56
C LEU A 64 -8.07 8.85 -14.01
N ASP A 65 -8.33 9.06 -15.30
CA ASP A 65 -9.67 8.94 -15.88
C ASP A 65 -10.12 7.47 -15.85
N ASP A 66 -9.26 6.51 -16.23
CA ASP A 66 -9.57 5.08 -16.16
C ASP A 66 -9.90 4.66 -14.72
N LEU A 67 -9.13 5.15 -13.75
CA LEU A 67 -9.40 4.93 -12.33
C LEU A 67 -10.75 5.51 -11.94
N HIS A 68 -11.04 6.77 -12.28
CA HIS A 68 -12.32 7.39 -11.94
C HIS A 68 -13.52 6.77 -12.65
N GLU A 69 -13.34 6.18 -13.83
CA GLU A 69 -14.38 5.44 -14.54
C GLU A 69 -14.63 4.06 -13.91
N ALA A 70 -13.61 3.41 -13.37
CA ALA A 70 -13.79 2.19 -12.58
C ALA A 70 -14.52 2.48 -11.25
N LEU A 71 -14.25 3.65 -10.67
CA LEU A 71 -14.94 4.16 -9.49
C LEU A 71 -16.29 4.81 -9.84
N GLY A 72 -17.19 4.91 -8.87
CA GLY A 72 -18.53 5.46 -9.14
C GLY A 72 -18.57 6.96 -9.47
N SER A 73 -17.52 7.71 -9.13
CA SER A 73 -17.38 9.15 -9.42
C SER A 73 -16.01 9.69 -8.95
N PRO A 74 -15.58 10.87 -9.44
CA PRO A 74 -14.48 11.60 -8.81
C PRO A 74 -14.75 11.84 -7.31
N GLY A 75 -13.79 11.46 -6.46
CA GLY A 75 -13.92 11.51 -5.00
C GLY A 75 -14.58 10.27 -4.36
N SER A 76 -15.14 9.34 -5.15
CA SER A 76 -15.50 8.01 -4.65
C SER A 76 -14.24 7.23 -4.31
N ARG A 77 -14.31 6.40 -3.27
CA ARG A 77 -13.31 5.36 -2.96
C ARG A 77 -13.81 3.94 -3.24
N ASP A 78 -15.05 3.82 -3.67
CA ASP A 78 -15.67 2.56 -4.06
C ASP A 78 -15.88 2.47 -5.56
N TYR A 79 -15.81 1.22 -6.04
CA TYR A 79 -16.13 0.83 -7.41
C TYR A 79 -17.58 1.18 -7.78
N ASP A 80 -17.76 1.52 -9.05
CA ASP A 80 -19.05 1.92 -9.62
C ASP A 80 -20.08 0.78 -9.52
N PRO A 81 -21.16 0.92 -8.74
CA PRO A 81 -22.18 -0.12 -8.61
C PRO A 81 -23.05 -0.29 -9.87
N THR A 82 -22.86 0.52 -10.91
CA THR A 82 -23.57 0.41 -12.20
C THR A 82 -22.80 -0.38 -13.25
N LYS A 83 -21.51 -0.65 -13.03
CA LYS A 83 -20.67 -1.48 -13.88
C LYS A 83 -20.70 -2.93 -13.39
N GLU A 84 -20.97 -3.88 -14.28
CA GLU A 84 -21.27 -5.29 -13.91
C GLU A 84 -20.21 -5.92 -12.98
N VAL A 85 -18.95 -6.03 -13.43
CA VAL A 85 -17.87 -6.67 -12.64
C VAL A 85 -17.53 -5.87 -11.37
N ALA A 86 -17.54 -4.53 -11.46
CA ALA A 86 -17.30 -3.65 -10.32
C ALA A 86 -18.40 -3.76 -9.25
N ALA A 87 -19.66 -3.88 -9.67
CA ALA A 87 -20.81 -4.09 -8.79
C ALA A 87 -20.73 -5.47 -8.12
N GLU A 88 -20.37 -6.51 -8.88
CA GLU A 88 -20.16 -7.86 -8.35
C GLU A 88 -19.04 -7.88 -7.31
N ALA A 89 -17.87 -7.30 -7.61
CA ALA A 89 -16.76 -7.20 -6.66
C ALA A 89 -17.16 -6.41 -5.39
N ARG A 90 -17.93 -5.33 -5.56
CA ARG A 90 -18.44 -4.51 -4.45
C ARG A 90 -19.47 -5.24 -3.59
N GLU A 91 -20.28 -6.11 -4.18
CA GLU A 91 -21.20 -6.95 -3.40
C GLU A 91 -20.43 -8.04 -2.66
N ASP A 92 -19.46 -8.67 -3.33
CA ASP A 92 -18.70 -9.79 -2.80
C ASP A 92 -17.86 -9.44 -1.56
N VAL A 93 -17.34 -8.21 -1.45
CA VAL A 93 -16.62 -7.78 -0.23
C VAL A 93 -17.45 -7.89 1.05
N ASN A 94 -18.79 -7.89 0.97
CA ASN A 94 -19.66 -8.09 2.14
C ASN A 94 -19.58 -9.51 2.72
N ASN A 95 -18.97 -10.46 2.01
CA ASN A 95 -18.87 -11.85 2.46
C ASN A 95 -17.66 -12.10 3.35
N PHE A 96 -16.65 -11.23 3.34
CA PHE A 96 -15.37 -11.49 4.02
C PHE A 96 -14.69 -10.25 4.65
N LEU A 97 -15.10 -9.02 4.28
CA LEU A 97 -14.54 -7.79 4.85
C LEU A 97 -15.43 -7.15 5.92
N ALA A 98 -14.79 -6.60 6.95
CA ALA A 98 -15.37 -5.58 7.82
C ALA A 98 -15.37 -4.23 7.08
N ILE A 99 -16.40 -3.96 6.28
CA ILE A 99 -16.42 -2.86 5.29
C ILE A 99 -16.26 -1.47 5.91
N GLU A 100 -16.73 -1.26 7.14
CA GLU A 100 -16.61 0.03 7.84
C GLU A 100 -15.19 0.28 8.41
N GLU A 101 -14.34 -0.75 8.42
CA GLU A 101 -12.99 -0.72 9.00
C GLU A 101 -11.89 -0.80 7.94
N ARG A 102 -12.25 -0.66 6.65
CA ARG A 102 -11.30 -0.78 5.52
C ARG A 102 -10.92 0.60 4.94
N PRO A 103 -9.77 1.20 5.33
CA PRO A 103 -9.27 2.38 4.65
C PRO A 103 -9.00 2.10 3.17
N ARG A 104 -9.22 3.11 2.34
CA ARG A 104 -8.88 3.07 0.92
C ARG A 104 -8.16 4.34 0.53
N PHE A 105 -7.13 4.18 -0.29
CA PHE A 105 -6.28 5.27 -0.74
C PHE A 105 -6.20 5.24 -2.26
N ILE A 106 -6.30 6.42 -2.88
CA ILE A 106 -6.16 6.60 -4.32
C ILE A 106 -5.03 7.57 -4.54
N GLY A 107 -4.06 7.21 -5.40
CA GLY A 107 -2.93 8.07 -5.63
C GLY A 107 -2.14 7.76 -6.90
N GLU A 108 -1.24 8.68 -7.23
CA GLU A 108 -0.27 8.55 -8.31
C GLU A 108 1.04 7.95 -7.78
N GLU A 109 1.52 6.90 -8.45
CA GLU A 109 2.80 6.25 -8.17
C GLU A 109 3.96 7.07 -8.76
N LYS A 110 4.99 7.30 -7.94
CA LYS A 110 6.30 7.82 -8.35
C LYS A 110 7.40 6.85 -7.94
N VAL A 111 8.13 6.32 -8.92
CA VAL A 111 9.24 5.39 -8.71
C VAL A 111 10.53 6.16 -8.40
N TRP A 112 11.26 5.71 -7.38
CA TRP A 112 12.56 6.27 -6.95
C TRP A 112 13.72 5.31 -7.18
N LYS A 113 13.47 4.01 -7.08
CA LYS A 113 14.44 2.95 -7.32
C LYS A 113 13.74 1.75 -7.96
N GLU A 114 14.39 1.18 -8.97
CA GLU A 114 13.91 0.07 -9.79
C GLU A 114 15.08 -0.83 -10.16
N GLU A 115 15.38 -1.84 -9.34
CA GLU A 115 16.41 -2.86 -9.64
C GLU A 115 15.82 -4.24 -9.87
N ALA A 116 14.62 -4.52 -9.34
CA ALA A 116 13.94 -5.79 -9.52
C ALA A 116 13.11 -5.82 -10.82
N ASP A 117 13.26 -6.87 -11.61
CA ASP A 117 12.48 -7.05 -12.86
C ASP A 117 10.99 -7.37 -12.60
N SER A 118 10.69 -7.87 -11.39
CA SER A 118 9.34 -8.20 -10.92
C SER A 118 9.25 -7.97 -9.42
N THR A 119 8.07 -7.61 -8.93
CA THR A 119 7.78 -7.52 -7.50
C THR A 119 7.10 -8.77 -6.94
N ASP A 120 6.74 -9.73 -7.80
CA ASP A 120 6.12 -11.00 -7.37
C ASP A 120 7.05 -11.79 -6.44
N GLY A 121 6.53 -12.16 -5.27
CA GLY A 121 7.26 -12.88 -4.23
C GLY A 121 8.20 -12.02 -3.38
N LEU A 122 8.39 -10.74 -3.70
CA LEU A 122 9.21 -9.84 -2.89
C LEU A 122 8.57 -9.54 -1.55
N TYR A 123 9.41 -9.27 -0.56
CA TYR A 123 8.98 -8.76 0.72
C TYR A 123 8.86 -7.24 0.66
N LYS A 124 7.87 -6.71 1.35
CA LYS A 124 7.47 -5.30 1.23
C LYS A 124 7.21 -4.70 2.60
N HIS A 125 7.73 -3.50 2.81
CA HIS A 125 7.33 -2.62 3.89
C HIS A 125 6.47 -1.48 3.32
N SER A 126 5.18 -1.48 3.65
CA SER A 126 4.21 -0.46 3.26
C SER A 126 3.95 0.46 4.44
N ALA A 127 4.31 1.74 4.32
CA ALA A 127 4.08 2.74 5.35
C ALA A 127 3.06 3.79 4.86
N PHE A 128 1.97 3.95 5.61
CA PHE A 128 0.89 4.88 5.32
C PHE A 128 1.12 6.15 6.12
N LEU A 129 1.50 7.21 5.43
CA LEU A 129 2.08 8.40 6.03
C LEU A 129 1.00 9.40 6.44
N VAL A 130 1.13 9.93 7.64
CA VAL A 130 0.34 11.07 8.13
C VAL A 130 1.31 12.23 8.35
N ARG A 131 1.03 13.37 7.71
CA ARG A 131 1.87 14.56 7.84
C ARG A 131 1.80 15.14 9.24
N LYS A 132 2.88 15.76 9.67
CA LYS A 132 2.95 16.44 10.97
C LYS A 132 1.95 17.59 11.06
N GLU A 133 1.37 17.79 12.25
CA GLU A 133 0.46 18.91 12.51
C GLU A 133 1.12 20.26 12.15
N GLY A 134 0.36 21.10 11.45
CA GLY A 134 0.79 22.44 11.04
C GLY A 134 1.52 22.49 9.69
N MET A 135 1.77 21.35 9.05
CA MET A 135 2.33 21.27 7.69
C MET A 135 1.21 21.19 6.65
N SER A 136 1.31 21.96 5.57
CA SER A 136 0.47 21.76 4.39
C SER A 136 0.87 20.48 3.65
N HIS A 137 -0.03 19.93 2.83
CA HIS A 137 0.30 18.76 2.02
C HIS A 137 1.44 19.04 1.02
N GLU A 138 1.48 20.25 0.45
CA GLU A 138 2.54 20.66 -0.48
C GLU A 138 3.91 20.68 0.21
N GLU A 139 4.02 21.29 1.39
CA GLU A 139 5.25 21.28 2.19
C GLU A 139 5.67 19.86 2.59
N PHE A 140 4.71 19.02 2.99
CA PHE A 140 4.95 17.61 3.29
C PHE A 140 5.54 16.87 2.10
N ARG A 141 4.92 17.01 0.93
CA ARG A 141 5.36 16.35 -0.30
C ARG A 141 6.73 16.85 -0.72
N GLU A 142 6.95 18.16 -0.76
CA GLU A 142 8.25 18.73 -1.13
C GLU A 142 9.36 18.24 -0.20
N TYR A 143 9.10 18.21 1.11
CA TYR A 143 10.06 17.72 2.09
C TYR A 143 10.37 16.23 1.88
N TRP A 144 9.33 15.40 1.75
CA TRP A 144 9.45 13.96 1.54
C TRP A 144 10.25 13.68 0.28
N GLU A 145 9.90 14.30 -0.85
CA GLU A 145 10.58 14.09 -2.13
C GLU A 145 12.03 14.56 -2.12
N SER A 146 12.32 15.69 -1.49
CA SER A 146 13.65 16.33 -1.58
C SER A 146 14.66 15.80 -0.56
N ASN A 147 14.18 15.31 0.58
CA ASN A 147 15.03 14.92 1.71
C ASN A 147 14.90 13.43 2.01
N HIS A 148 13.69 12.94 2.25
CA HIS A 148 13.49 11.60 2.79
C HIS A 148 13.54 10.49 1.74
N SER A 149 12.88 10.67 0.59
CA SER A 149 12.88 9.67 -0.49
C SER A 149 14.28 9.34 -1.02
N PRO A 150 15.22 10.29 -1.16
CA PRO A 150 16.62 9.99 -1.46
C PRO A 150 17.31 9.11 -0.43
N LEU A 151 17.01 9.25 0.87
CA LEU A 151 17.54 8.38 1.92
C LEU A 151 16.91 6.99 1.84
N ALA A 152 15.57 6.93 1.79
CA ALA A 152 14.81 5.68 1.81
C ALA A 152 15.15 4.75 0.65
N LYS A 153 15.39 5.30 -0.55
CA LYS A 153 15.78 4.51 -1.73
C LYS A 153 17.17 3.87 -1.60
N ASP A 154 18.05 4.46 -0.78
CA ASP A 154 19.45 4.06 -0.61
C ASP A 154 19.66 3.22 0.68
N ILE A 155 18.58 2.89 1.40
CA ILE A 155 18.63 1.92 2.51
C ILE A 155 19.13 0.56 1.98
N GLU A 156 20.08 -0.04 2.70
CA GLU A 156 20.66 -1.34 2.38
C GLU A 156 19.57 -2.42 2.24
N GLY A 157 19.68 -3.28 1.23
CA GLY A 157 18.70 -4.36 0.95
C GLY A 157 17.47 -3.93 0.15
N VAL A 158 17.17 -2.63 0.03
CA VAL A 158 16.04 -2.16 -0.80
C VAL A 158 16.35 -2.39 -2.27
N VAL A 159 15.52 -3.14 -2.99
CA VAL A 159 15.66 -3.39 -4.45
C VAL A 159 14.66 -2.62 -5.31
N ARG A 160 13.55 -2.18 -4.72
CA ARG A 160 12.61 -1.24 -5.35
C ARG A 160 12.06 -0.30 -4.29
N TYR A 161 11.89 0.96 -4.65
CA TYR A 161 11.22 1.93 -3.80
C TYR A 161 10.36 2.86 -4.65
N HIS A 162 9.11 3.01 -4.23
CA HIS A 162 8.21 3.99 -4.80
C HIS A 162 7.35 4.63 -3.72
N THR A 163 6.76 5.76 -4.09
CA THR A 163 5.85 6.54 -3.26
C THR A 163 4.53 6.74 -3.99
N VAL A 164 3.43 6.78 -3.26
CA VAL A 164 2.11 7.06 -3.82
C VAL A 164 1.54 8.32 -3.18
N TYR A 165 1.19 9.31 -4.01
CA TYR A 165 0.66 10.61 -3.57
C TYR A 165 -0.83 10.70 -3.84
N PRO A 166 -1.65 11.17 -2.88
CA PRO A 166 -3.09 11.21 -3.08
C PRO A 166 -3.49 12.15 -4.21
N THR A 167 -4.47 11.74 -5.00
CA THR A 167 -5.04 12.59 -6.07
C THR A 167 -5.94 13.70 -5.52
N ASP A 168 -6.45 13.51 -4.30
CA ASP A 168 -7.24 14.48 -3.54
C ASP A 168 -6.77 14.50 -2.06
N PRO A 169 -5.65 15.21 -1.78
CA PRO A 169 -5.01 15.18 -0.46
C PRO A 169 -5.89 15.64 0.71
N GLU A 170 -6.82 16.55 0.47
CA GLU A 170 -7.66 17.12 1.54
C GLU A 170 -8.74 16.16 2.02
N ASN A 171 -9.06 15.14 1.22
CA ASN A 171 -10.03 14.12 1.57
C ASN A 171 -9.39 12.76 1.83
N ALA A 172 -8.10 12.57 1.52
CA ALA A 172 -7.38 11.29 1.61
C ALA A 172 -7.26 10.77 3.06
N GLU A 173 -7.28 9.44 3.23
CA GLU A 173 -7.05 8.79 4.53
C GLU A 173 -5.61 9.01 5.03
N PHE A 174 -4.67 9.17 4.10
CA PHE A 174 -3.25 9.32 4.35
C PHE A 174 -2.69 10.41 3.44
N ASP A 175 -1.58 11.01 3.85
CA ASP A 175 -0.82 11.98 3.05
C ASP A 175 0.06 11.30 2.00
N GLY A 176 0.27 9.99 2.10
CA GLY A 176 0.93 9.22 1.06
C GLY A 176 1.28 7.83 1.53
N VAL A 177 1.81 7.03 0.61
CA VAL A 177 2.25 5.66 0.91
C VAL A 177 3.68 5.47 0.44
N ALA A 178 4.55 4.99 1.33
CA ALA A 178 5.92 4.61 1.00
C ALA A 178 6.00 3.08 0.91
N GLU A 179 6.50 2.55 -0.21
CA GLU A 179 6.58 1.11 -0.44
C GLU A 179 8.02 0.70 -0.80
N LEU A 180 8.68 0.03 0.14
CA LEU A 180 10.05 -0.47 -0.01
C LEU A 180 10.00 -1.99 -0.20
N TYR A 181 10.78 -2.50 -1.14
CA TYR A 181 10.81 -3.91 -1.52
C TYR A 181 12.19 -4.52 -1.26
N PHE A 182 12.19 -5.80 -0.89
CA PHE A 182 13.34 -6.59 -0.48
C PHE A 182 13.27 -7.98 -1.10
N GLU A 183 14.42 -8.56 -1.47
CA GLU A 183 14.48 -9.91 -2.03
C GLU A 183 14.12 -10.98 -0.99
N THR A 184 14.54 -10.78 0.25
CA THR A 184 14.29 -11.73 1.34
C THR A 184 13.69 -11.05 2.58
N LEU A 185 13.04 -11.84 3.42
CA LEU A 185 12.54 -11.38 4.72
C LEU A 185 13.69 -10.97 5.67
N GLU A 186 14.85 -11.60 5.52
CA GLU A 186 16.05 -11.26 6.29
C GLU A 186 16.53 -9.85 5.94
N ASP A 187 16.65 -9.51 4.64
CA ASP A 187 17.02 -8.16 4.19
C ASP A 187 16.06 -7.10 4.72
N LEU A 188 14.75 -7.40 4.71
CA LEU A 188 13.73 -6.51 5.26
C LEU A 188 13.92 -6.31 6.77
N HIS A 189 14.13 -7.38 7.53
CA HIS A 189 14.36 -7.28 8.97
C HIS A 189 15.66 -6.57 9.32
N GLU A 190 16.72 -6.74 8.52
CA GLU A 190 17.96 -5.98 8.70
C GLU A 190 17.75 -4.49 8.44
N ALA A 191 16.95 -4.13 7.44
CA ALA A 191 16.61 -2.74 7.17
C ALA A 191 15.75 -2.09 8.29
N LEU A 192 14.93 -2.88 8.99
CA LEU A 192 14.08 -2.45 10.11
C LEU A 192 14.70 -2.70 11.51
N GLY A 193 15.89 -3.30 11.56
CA GLY A 193 16.68 -3.56 12.76
C GLY A 193 16.34 -4.84 13.52
N SER A 194 15.11 -5.38 13.43
CA SER A 194 14.78 -6.71 13.94
C SER A 194 13.44 -7.25 13.44
N GLU A 195 13.24 -8.56 13.60
CA GLU A 195 11.90 -9.17 13.59
C GLU A 195 10.99 -8.44 14.60
N GLY A 196 9.74 -8.19 14.19
CA GLY A 196 8.76 -7.41 14.96
C GLY A 196 8.99 -5.88 14.98
N SER A 197 10.13 -5.37 14.50
CA SER A 197 10.31 -3.92 14.29
C SER A 197 9.60 -3.47 13.01
N ARG A 198 9.03 -2.27 13.07
CA ARG A 198 8.39 -1.60 11.92
C ARG A 198 9.02 -0.26 11.60
N ASP A 199 10.21 0.00 12.12
CA ASP A 199 10.91 1.26 11.88
C ASP A 199 12.36 0.97 11.50
N TYR A 200 12.99 1.86 10.77
CA TYR A 200 14.33 1.61 10.21
C TYR A 200 15.38 1.33 11.29
N ASP A 201 16.37 0.48 10.98
CA ASP A 201 17.44 0.10 11.90
C ASP A 201 18.26 1.33 12.35
N PRO A 202 18.27 1.68 13.65
CA PRO A 202 19.05 2.82 14.13
C PRO A 202 20.57 2.56 14.17
N SER A 203 21.03 1.34 13.91
CA SER A 203 22.45 0.96 13.91
C SER A 203 23.13 1.04 12.54
N LYS A 204 22.33 1.15 11.46
CA LYS A 204 22.79 1.25 10.07
C LYS A 204 22.74 2.70 9.62
N GLU A 205 23.83 3.24 9.08
CA GLU A 205 23.98 4.69 8.81
C GLU A 205 22.79 5.32 8.07
N VAL A 206 22.49 4.86 6.84
CA VAL A 206 21.40 5.44 6.02
C VAL A 206 20.03 5.18 6.64
N ALA A 207 19.81 3.99 7.22
CA ALA A 207 18.54 3.63 7.84
C ALA A 207 18.28 4.48 9.10
N ALA A 208 19.32 4.75 9.90
CA ALA A 208 19.27 5.61 11.07
C ALA A 208 18.99 7.07 10.68
N GLU A 209 19.64 7.58 9.64
CA GLU A 209 19.35 8.92 9.10
C GLU A 209 17.90 9.02 8.64
N ALA A 210 17.40 8.04 7.88
CA ALA A 210 16.00 7.99 7.47
C ALA A 210 15.03 7.92 8.67
N ARG A 211 15.38 7.13 9.70
CA ARG A 211 14.61 7.01 10.95
C ARG A 211 14.54 8.31 11.73
N GLU A 212 15.63 9.08 11.77
CA GLU A 212 15.63 10.38 12.42
C GLU A 212 14.82 11.38 11.61
N ASP A 213 14.98 11.38 10.29
CA ASP A 213 14.37 12.33 9.39
C ASP A 213 12.84 12.28 9.37
N VAL A 214 12.22 11.11 9.59
CA VAL A 214 10.75 11.01 9.67
C VAL A 214 10.13 11.94 10.72
N ASN A 215 10.84 12.28 11.80
CA ASN A 215 10.34 13.18 12.85
C ASN A 215 10.17 14.64 12.37
N ASN A 216 10.78 14.99 11.24
CA ASN A 216 10.71 16.33 10.67
C ASN A 216 9.37 16.59 9.98
N PHE A 217 8.74 15.57 9.41
CA PHE A 217 7.57 15.73 8.54
C PHE A 217 6.41 14.76 8.80
N LEU A 218 6.60 13.70 9.61
CA LEU A 218 5.54 12.74 9.94
C LEU A 218 5.01 12.88 11.37
N ALA A 219 3.71 12.62 11.52
CA ALA A 219 3.10 12.22 12.78
C ALA A 219 3.38 10.71 13.00
N VAL A 220 4.56 10.39 13.54
CA VAL A 220 5.10 9.02 13.57
C VAL A 220 4.26 7.99 14.36
N GLU A 221 3.44 8.45 15.30
CA GLU A 221 2.53 7.60 16.10
C GLU A 221 1.19 7.32 15.39
N GLU A 222 0.88 8.05 14.32
CA GLU A 222 -0.39 7.96 13.60
C GLU A 222 -0.28 7.18 12.29
N ARG A 223 0.94 6.77 11.90
CA ARG A 223 1.21 6.09 10.63
C ARG A 223 1.09 4.57 10.75
N PRO A 224 0.06 3.94 10.15
CA PRO A 224 0.01 2.50 10.07
C PRO A 224 1.10 1.96 9.13
N ARG A 225 1.56 0.73 9.41
CA ARG A 225 2.63 0.05 8.67
C ARG A 225 2.36 -1.44 8.59
N LEU A 226 2.55 -1.98 7.38
CA LEU A 226 2.43 -3.41 7.11
C LEU A 226 3.72 -3.95 6.49
N ILE A 227 4.21 -5.05 7.07
CA ILE A 227 5.25 -5.90 6.49
C ILE A 227 4.56 -7.11 5.91
N GLY A 228 4.82 -7.42 4.65
CA GLY A 228 4.18 -8.53 3.98
C GLY A 228 4.96 -9.04 2.78
N GLN A 229 4.48 -10.12 2.20
CA GLN A 229 4.96 -10.63 0.92
C GLN A 229 3.97 -10.25 -0.17
N GLU A 230 4.49 -9.73 -1.28
CA GLU A 230 3.67 -9.36 -2.43
C GLU A 230 3.46 -10.55 -3.36
N GLN A 231 2.25 -10.67 -3.89
CA GLN A 231 1.87 -11.60 -4.94
C GLN A 231 1.25 -10.81 -6.09
N VAL A 232 1.80 -10.93 -7.29
CA VAL A 232 1.24 -10.33 -8.49
C VAL A 232 0.17 -11.26 -9.07
N VAL A 233 -1.08 -10.79 -9.09
CA VAL A 233 -2.25 -11.54 -9.57
C VAL A 233 -2.47 -11.31 -11.07
N LYS A 234 -2.27 -10.07 -11.52
CA LYS A 234 -2.40 -9.63 -12.91
C LYS A 234 -1.25 -8.69 -13.21
N SER A 235 -0.47 -8.99 -14.23
CA SER A 235 0.54 -8.07 -14.77
C SER A 235 -0.06 -7.20 -15.88
N GLU A 236 0.61 -6.09 -16.17
CA GLU A 236 0.38 -5.31 -17.39
C GLU A 236 0.65 -6.23 -18.60
N GLU A 237 -0.22 -6.20 -19.62
CA GLU A 237 -0.07 -6.99 -20.86
C GLU A 237 0.98 -6.40 -21.82
#